data_AF-A0A9X3IJ53-F1
#
_entry.id   AF-A0A9X3IJ53-F1
#
_cell.length_a   1.000
_cell.length_b   1.000
_cell.length_c   1.000
_cell.angle_alpha   90.00
_cell.angle_beta   90.00
_cell.angle_gamma   90.00
#
_symmetry.space_group_name_H-M   'P 1'
#
loop_
_entity.id
_entity.type
_entity.pdbx_description
1 polymer ?
#
loop_
_entity_poly.entity_id
_entity_poly.type
_entity_poly.pdbx_seq_one_letter_code
_entity_poly.pdbx_strand_id
1 'polypeptide(L)'
;MSYSENNESFNEILSGKRPSEVFNSFLLENNILDKYDLADMFLAHFTLLDSKVLPLIWNWRSIKSIRGISDEQFDELIIENMKNSGYELS
;
A
#
# COMPACT_ATOMS: atom_id res chain seq x y z
N MET A 1 8.14 -16.88 -9.78
CA MET A 1 8.15 -16.19 -8.48
C MET A 1 6.76 -16.33 -7.90
N SER A 2 6.63 -16.91 -6.72
CA SER A 2 5.35 -17.05 -6.03
C SER A 2 4.97 -15.69 -5.45
N TYR A 3 3.75 -15.23 -5.67
CA TYR A 3 3.21 -13.97 -5.10
C TYR A 3 3.36 -13.89 -3.56
N SER A 4 3.61 -15.03 -2.90
CA SER A 4 3.80 -15.12 -1.45
C SER A 4 5.07 -14.47 -0.90
N GLU A 5 6.18 -14.44 -1.66
CA GLU A 5 7.44 -13.84 -1.15
C GLU A 5 7.40 -12.31 -1.16
N ASN A 6 6.56 -11.72 -2.03
CA ASN A 6 6.44 -10.28 -2.18
C ASN A 6 5.56 -9.65 -1.07
N ASN A 7 4.59 -10.37 -0.51
CA ASN A 7 3.68 -9.79 0.49
C ASN A 7 4.38 -9.40 1.81
N GLU A 8 5.52 -10.01 2.15
CA GLU A 8 6.27 -9.62 3.36
C GLU A 8 6.77 -8.17 3.31
N SER A 9 6.98 -7.59 2.12
CA SER A 9 7.41 -6.19 1.99
C SER A 9 6.38 -5.20 2.54
N PHE A 10 5.09 -5.56 2.61
CA PHE A 10 4.10 -4.70 3.29
C PHE A 10 4.37 -4.53 4.79
N ASN A 11 5.00 -5.51 5.45
CA ASN A 11 5.37 -5.40 6.87
C ASN A 11 6.42 -4.31 7.13
N GLU A 12 7.13 -3.84 6.09
CA GLU A 12 8.04 -2.71 6.23
C GLU A 12 7.30 -1.44 6.64
N ILE A 13 6.00 -1.32 6.32
CA ILE A 13 5.14 -0.22 6.77
C ILE A 13 4.99 -0.24 8.30
N LEU A 14 4.83 -1.43 8.90
CA LEU A 14 4.80 -1.58 10.36
C LEU A 14 6.14 -1.22 11.01
N SER A 15 7.23 -1.31 10.24
CA SER A 15 8.59 -0.93 10.65
C SER A 15 8.90 0.55 10.39
N GLY A 16 7.91 1.35 10.00
CA GLY A 16 8.04 2.80 9.81
C GLY A 16 8.37 3.23 8.37
N LYS A 17 8.45 2.32 7.40
CA LYS A 17 8.56 2.74 5.98
C LYS A 17 7.26 3.39 5.51
N ARG A 18 7.41 4.31 4.57
CA ARG A 18 6.27 5.01 3.97
C ARG A 18 5.49 4.07 3.05
N PRO A 19 4.15 4.02 3.14
CA PRO A 19 3.31 3.26 2.21
C PRO A 19 3.64 3.52 0.74
N SER A 20 3.82 4.78 0.34
CA SER A 20 4.16 5.19 -1.03
C SER A 20 5.46 4.56 -1.52
N GLU A 21 6.49 4.50 -0.67
CA GLU A 21 7.77 3.86 -0.99
C GLU A 21 7.59 2.36 -1.21
N VAL A 22 6.91 1.68 -0.28
CA VAL A 22 6.66 0.23 -0.35
C VAL A 22 5.83 -0.12 -1.59
N PHE A 23 4.75 0.61 -1.85
CA PHE A 23 3.90 0.38 -3.01
C PHE A 23 4.62 0.67 -4.34
N ASN A 24 5.42 1.75 -4.42
CA ASN A 24 6.17 2.05 -5.64
C ASN A 24 7.25 0.99 -5.91
N SER A 25 7.89 0.43 -4.87
CA SER A 25 8.82 -0.70 -5.04
C SER A 25 8.15 -1.89 -5.73
N PHE A 26 6.93 -2.26 -5.32
CA PHE A 26 6.20 -3.33 -6.01
C PHE A 26 5.94 -3.04 -7.48
N LEU A 27 5.53 -1.80 -7.80
CA LEU A 27 5.25 -1.40 -9.18
C LEU A 27 6.52 -1.39 -10.05
N LEU A 28 7.67 -1.07 -9.45
CA LEU A 28 8.97 -1.07 -10.12
C LEU A 28 9.48 -2.50 -10.36
N GLU A 29 9.37 -3.36 -9.37
CA GLU A 29 9.84 -4.75 -9.43
C GLU A 29 8.95 -5.61 -10.32
N ASN A 30 7.67 -5.28 -10.44
CA ASN A 30 6.72 -6.02 -11.26
C ASN A 30 5.95 -5.11 -12.23
N ASN A 31 6.33 -5.18 -13.51
CA ASN A 31 5.72 -4.33 -14.52
C ASN A 31 4.25 -4.69 -14.82
N ILE A 32 3.80 -5.90 -14.47
CA ILE A 32 2.42 -6.36 -14.71
C ILE A 32 1.46 -5.84 -13.63
N LEU A 33 1.94 -5.65 -12.39
CA LEU A 33 1.11 -5.16 -11.29
C LEU A 33 0.68 -3.72 -11.52
N ASP A 34 -0.59 -3.46 -11.25
CA ASP A 34 -1.14 -2.11 -11.15
C ASP A 34 -1.62 -1.78 -9.73
N LYS A 35 -2.21 -0.59 -9.55
CA LYS A 35 -2.66 -0.13 -8.24
C LYS A 35 -3.86 -0.90 -7.70
N TYR A 36 -4.68 -1.49 -8.58
CA TYR A 36 -5.83 -2.29 -8.15
C TYR A 36 -5.35 -3.62 -7.60
N ASP A 37 -4.40 -4.27 -8.27
CA ASP A 37 -3.76 -5.48 -7.78
C ASP A 37 -3.10 -5.25 -6.41
N LEU A 38 -2.36 -4.14 -6.24
CA LEU A 38 -1.74 -3.80 -4.96
C LEU A 38 -2.76 -3.52 -3.85
N ALA A 39 -3.90 -2.92 -4.19
CA ALA A 39 -4.95 -2.67 -3.22
C ALA A 39 -5.53 -3.99 -2.66
N ASP A 40 -5.78 -4.96 -3.54
CA ASP A 40 -6.29 -6.27 -3.16
C ASP A 40 -5.25 -7.06 -2.36
N MET A 41 -3.98 -7.03 -2.78
CA MET A 41 -2.87 -7.66 -2.05
C MET A 41 -2.70 -7.05 -0.66
N PHE A 42 -2.74 -5.73 -0.55
CA PHE A 42 -2.60 -5.02 0.73
C PHE A 42 -3.74 -5.33 1.70
N LEU A 43 -4.99 -5.34 1.21
CA LEU A 43 -6.16 -5.68 2.03
C LEU A 43 -6.15 -7.14 2.47
N ALA A 44 -5.70 -8.05 1.60
CA ALA A 44 -5.55 -9.47 1.93
C ALA A 44 -4.44 -9.71 2.96
N HIS A 45 -3.35 -8.93 2.90
CA HIS A 45 -2.22 -9.02 3.83
C HIS A 45 -2.58 -8.50 5.23
N PHE A 46 -3.23 -7.34 5.31
CA PHE A 46 -3.59 -6.71 6.56
C PHE A 46 -5.05 -6.98 6.94
N THR A 47 -5.29 -8.16 7.51
CA THR A 47 -6.64 -8.68 7.86
C THR A 47 -7.53 -7.78 8.75
N LEU A 48 -6.96 -6.86 9.54
CA LEU A 48 -7.74 -5.90 10.34
C LEU A 48 -8.22 -4.66 9.55
N LEU A 49 -7.68 -4.41 8.34
CA LEU A 49 -8.12 -3.30 7.50
C LEU A 49 -9.49 -3.58 6.88
N ASP A 50 -10.26 -2.52 6.66
CA ASP A 50 -11.50 -2.59 5.90
C ASP A 50 -11.31 -2.05 4.47
N SER A 51 -12.36 -2.16 3.65
CA SER A 51 -12.32 -1.77 2.24
C SER A 51 -12.15 -0.25 2.00
N LYS A 52 -12.07 0.60 3.03
CA LYS A 52 -11.87 2.05 2.87
C LYS A 52 -10.49 2.40 2.32
N VAL A 53 -9.51 1.51 2.49
CA VAL A 53 -8.15 1.74 1.94
C VAL A 53 -8.10 1.60 0.42
N LEU A 54 -9.01 0.82 -0.17
CA LEU A 54 -9.05 0.58 -1.62
C LEU A 54 -9.15 1.88 -2.45
N PRO A 55 -10.14 2.77 -2.24
CA PRO A 55 -10.23 4.02 -3.01
C PRO A 55 -9.05 4.96 -2.79
N LEU A 56 -8.36 4.88 -1.64
CA LEU A 56 -7.14 5.66 -1.38
C LEU A 56 -6.01 5.21 -2.30
N ILE A 57 -5.81 3.90 -2.41
CA ILE A 57 -4.79 3.28 -3.26
C ILE A 57 -5.11 3.50 -4.74
N TRP A 58 -6.37 3.34 -5.15
CA TRP A 58 -6.78 3.57 -6.54
C TRP A 58 -6.59 5.02 -6.99
N ASN A 59 -6.87 5.97 -6.10
CA ASN A 59 -6.71 7.40 -6.36
C ASN A 59 -5.30 7.94 -6.05
N TRP A 60 -4.30 7.08 -5.79
CA TRP A 60 -2.94 7.52 -5.50
C TRP A 60 -2.10 7.75 -6.77
N ARG A 61 -1.29 8.82 -6.73
CA ARG A 61 -0.32 9.19 -7.76
C ARG A 61 0.97 8.38 -7.62
N SER A 62 0.93 7.13 -8.07
CA SER A 62 2.09 6.22 -8.10
C SER A 62 3.09 6.53 -9.22
N ILE A 63 4.23 5.82 -9.25
CA ILE A 63 5.19 5.85 -10.36
C ILE A 63 4.61 5.49 -11.73
N LYS A 64 3.54 4.69 -11.78
CA LYS A 64 2.82 4.32 -13.02
C LYS A 64 1.61 5.22 -13.33
N SER A 65 1.32 6.24 -12.51
CA SER A 65 0.12 7.07 -12.65
C SER A 65 0.34 8.50 -12.13
N ILE A 66 0.30 9.48 -13.03
CA ILE A 66 0.50 10.90 -12.71
C ILE A 66 -0.71 11.61 -12.10
N ARG A 67 -1.88 10.95 -12.04
CA ARG A 67 -3.11 11.49 -11.44
C ARG A 67 -3.35 10.87 -10.07
N GLY A 68 -3.93 11.66 -9.17
CA GLY A 68 -4.30 11.23 -7.83
C GLY A 68 -3.80 12.14 -6.71
N ILE A 69 -3.99 11.68 -5.47
CA ILE A 69 -3.38 12.26 -4.27
C ILE A 69 -1.87 12.06 -4.25
N SER A 70 -1.13 12.96 -3.59
CA SER A 70 0.33 12.88 -3.50
C SER A 70 0.80 11.70 -2.64
N ASP A 71 2.10 11.39 -2.69
CA ASP A 71 2.71 10.39 -1.81
C ASP A 71 2.51 10.76 -0.34
N GLU A 72 2.69 12.03 0.03
CA GLU A 72 2.51 12.50 1.41
C GLU A 72 1.07 12.29 1.90
N GLN A 73 0.08 12.68 1.08
CA GLN A 73 -1.33 12.48 1.43
C GLN A 73 -1.71 11.00 1.50
N PHE A 74 -1.16 10.19 0.60
CA PHE A 74 -1.37 8.75 0.59
C PHE A 74 -0.79 8.09 1.84
N ASP A 75 0.45 8.44 2.20
CA ASP A 75 1.12 7.94 3.39
C ASP A 75 0.33 8.25 4.66
N GLU A 76 -0.08 9.51 4.82
CA GLU A 76 -0.87 9.96 5.97
C GLU A 76 -2.18 9.16 6.09
N LEU A 77 -2.95 9.06 5.00
CA LEU A 77 -4.26 8.41 5.01
C LEU A 77 -4.15 6.89 5.23
N ILE A 78 -3.17 6.21 4.64
CA ILE A 78 -2.97 4.78 4.83
C ILE A 78 -2.52 4.50 6.27
N ILE A 79 -1.56 5.27 6.79
CA ILE A 79 -1.09 5.14 8.17
C ILE A 79 -2.24 5.38 9.17
N GLU A 80 -3.07 6.39 8.94
CA GLU A 80 -4.25 6.66 9.77
C GLU A 80 -5.22 5.47 9.77
N ASN A 81 -5.53 4.92 8.60
CA ASN A 81 -6.41 3.74 8.49
C ASN A 81 -5.82 2.51 9.20
N MET A 82 -4.50 2.28 9.07
CA MET A 82 -3.82 1.19 9.77
C MET A 82 -3.88 1.35 11.29
N LYS A 83 -3.59 2.55 11.81
CA LYS A 83 -3.68 2.85 13.25
C LYS A 83 -5.10 2.68 13.77
N ASN A 84 -6.09 3.21 13.06
CA ASN A 84 -7.51 3.11 13.43
C ASN A 84 -8.01 1.66 13.43
N SER A 85 -7.39 0.79 12.63
CA SER A 85 -7.72 -0.64 12.56
C SER A 85 -6.97 -1.49 13.60
N GLY A 86 -6.08 -0.88 14.39
CA GLY A 86 -5.35 -1.55 15.49
C GLY A 86 -3.93 -2.00 15.15
N TYR A 87 -3.35 -1.56 14.03
CA TYR A 87 -1.93 -1.79 13.76
C TYR A 87 -1.05 -0.78 14.48
N GLU A 88 0.04 -1.27 15.06
CA GLU A 88 1.11 -0.45 15.62
C GLU A 88 2.20 -0.26 14.55
N LEU A 89 2.52 1.00 14.24
CA LEU A 89 3.62 1.36 13.36
C LEU A 89 4.76 1.90 14.22
N SER A 90 5.97 1.37 14.01
CA SER A 90 7.19 1.71 14.75
C SER A 90 7.80 3.06 14.36
#